data_AF-A0A934RP61-F1
#
_entry.id   AF-A0A934RP61-F1
#
_cell.length_a   1.000
_cell.length_b   1.000
_cell.length_c   1.000
_cell.angle_alpha   90.00
_cell.angle_beta   90.00
_cell.angle_gamma   90.00
#
_symmetry.space_group_name_H-M   'P 1'
#
loop_
_entity.id
_entity.type
_entity.pdbx_description
1 polymer ?
#
loop_
_entity_poly.entity_id
_entity_poly.type
_entity_poly.pdbx_seq_one_letter_code
_entity_poly.pdbx_strand_id
1 'polypeptide(L)'
;MSCGWERRLGAARDEVVIATKFGFTIGPEGSIQGTNSRPENICKVIEESLRRRGTDRIDPLYQHRIDPDIPIEEVAGTVKEWTAEGKVLHFGLSEVGSSRASGHGGAKRVFLLEP
;
A
#
# COMPACT_ATOMS: atom_id res chain seq x y z
N MET A 1 25.99 8.30 18.94
CA MET A 1 25.81 7.77 17.58
C MET A 1 24.33 7.45 17.40
N SER A 2 23.50 8.44 17.07
CA SER A 2 22.08 8.18 16.79
C SER A 2 21.95 7.71 15.34
N CYS A 3 21.51 6.47 15.17
CA CYS A 3 21.05 6.00 13.86
C CYS A 3 19.75 6.77 13.57
N GLY A 4 19.86 7.91 12.87
CA GLY A 4 18.78 8.89 12.75
C GLY A 4 17.70 8.48 11.75
N TRP A 5 16.66 7.82 12.23
CA TRP A 5 15.43 7.51 11.49
C TRP A 5 14.36 8.62 11.57
N GLU A 6 14.68 9.78 12.16
CA GLU A 6 13.70 10.81 12.55
C GLU A 6 13.33 11.85 11.47
N ARG A 7 13.66 11.62 10.20
CA ARG A 7 13.15 12.48 9.12
C ARG A 7 11.77 12.00 8.66
N ARG A 8 10.74 12.39 9.40
CA ARG A 8 9.38 12.53 8.85
C ARG A 8 9.46 13.48 7.64
N LEU A 9 8.67 13.22 6.60
CA LEU A 9 8.80 13.88 5.29
C LEU A 9 8.67 15.40 5.33
N GLY A 10 7.96 15.94 6.34
CA GLY A 10 7.88 17.37 6.59
C GLY A 10 7.45 18.16 5.34
N ALA A 11 8.13 19.29 5.09
CA ALA A 11 7.84 20.15 3.94
C ALA A 11 8.02 19.45 2.57
N ALA A 12 8.89 18.45 2.48
CA ALA A 12 9.12 17.71 1.23
C ALA A 12 7.98 16.74 0.89
N ARG A 13 6.96 16.57 1.75
CA ARG A 13 5.87 15.62 1.51
C ARG A 13 5.14 15.89 0.19
N ASP A 14 4.94 17.16 -0.16
CA ASP A 14 4.20 17.55 -1.36
C ASP A 14 5.06 17.47 -2.64
N GLU A 15 6.37 17.27 -2.50
CA GLU A 15 7.32 17.15 -3.61
C GLU A 15 7.58 15.71 -4.04
N VAL A 16 7.08 14.73 -3.26
CA VAL A 16 7.37 13.30 -3.48
C VAL A 16 6.11 12.45 -3.58
N VAL A 17 6.22 11.38 -4.37
CA VAL A 17 5.21 10.31 -4.48
C VAL A 17 5.64 9.15 -3.60
N ILE A 18 4.76 8.74 -2.69
CA ILE A 18 5.01 7.67 -1.72
C ILE A 18 4.11 6.49 -2.05
N ALA A 19 4.74 5.48 -2.63
CA ALA A 19 4.13 4.17 -2.81
C ALA A 19 4.30 3.32 -1.55
N THR A 20 3.27 2.57 -1.18
CA THR A 20 3.39 1.49 -0.20
C THR A 20 2.55 0.29 -0.62
N LYS A 21 2.77 -0.85 0.04
CA LYS A 21 2.15 -2.11 -0.34
C LYS A 21 1.59 -2.85 0.88
N PHE A 22 0.55 -3.64 0.67
CA PHE A 22 -0.02 -4.56 1.65
C PHE A 22 -0.20 -5.95 1.04
N GLY A 23 -0.61 -6.92 1.86
CA GLY A 23 -1.03 -8.23 1.38
C GLY A 23 -0.08 -9.37 1.68
N PHE A 24 1.05 -9.14 2.37
CA PHE A 24 1.88 -10.20 2.92
C PHE A 24 1.66 -10.39 4.42
N THR A 25 1.71 -11.65 4.84
CA THR A 25 1.95 -12.02 6.22
C THR A 25 3.45 -11.99 6.47
N ILE A 26 3.89 -11.12 7.37
CA ILE A 26 5.29 -10.96 7.74
C ILE A 26 5.51 -11.63 9.10
N GLY A 27 6.38 -12.64 9.13
CA GLY A 27 6.79 -13.34 10.34
C GLY A 27 7.67 -12.49 11.26
N PRO A 28 7.94 -12.97 12.49
CA PRO A 28 8.70 -12.22 13.50
C PRO A 28 10.09 -11.77 13.04
N GLU A 29 10.74 -12.53 12.16
CA GLU A 29 12.06 -12.24 11.62
C GLU A 29 12.02 -11.55 10.24
N GLY A 30 10.85 -11.04 9.83
CA GLY A 30 10.69 -10.36 8.55
C GLY A 30 10.48 -11.30 7.35
N SER A 31 10.41 -12.61 7.58
CA SER A 31 10.13 -13.60 6.54
C SER A 31 8.70 -13.47 6.01
N ILE A 32 8.52 -13.61 4.70
CA ILE A 32 7.18 -13.66 4.08
C ILE A 32 6.63 -15.07 4.27
N GLN A 33 5.47 -15.18 4.93
CA GLN A 33 4.85 -16.47 5.28
C GLN A 33 3.56 -16.76 4.51
N GLY A 34 3.19 -15.89 3.57
CA GLY A 34 1.99 -16.03 2.74
C GLY A 34 1.33 -14.69 2.47
N THR A 35 0.10 -14.74 1.96
CA THR A 35 -0.73 -13.56 1.71
C THR A 35 -1.73 -13.33 2.83
N ASN A 36 -2.10 -12.06 3.05
CA ASN A 36 -3.21 -11.68 3.91
C ASN A 36 -3.79 -10.35 3.46
N SER A 37 -4.87 -10.43 2.69
CA SER A 37 -5.65 -9.29 2.19
C SER A 37 -7.00 -9.15 2.90
N ARG A 38 -7.13 -9.68 4.13
CA ARG A 38 -8.34 -9.47 4.93
C ARG A 38 -8.53 -7.98 5.25
N PRO A 39 -9.76 -7.45 5.24
CA PRO A 39 -10.04 -6.04 5.48
C PRO A 39 -9.34 -5.47 6.72
N GLU A 40 -9.34 -6.21 7.84
CA GLU A 40 -8.73 -5.75 9.09
C GLU A 40 -7.21 -5.58 8.96
N ASN A 41 -6.56 -6.47 8.20
CA ASN A 41 -5.13 -6.38 7.94
C ASN A 41 -4.80 -5.22 6.98
N ILE A 42 -5.64 -4.99 5.97
CA ILE A 42 -5.49 -3.85 5.04
C ILE A 42 -5.53 -2.54 5.85
N CYS A 43 -6.57 -2.35 6.66
CA CYS A 43 -6.72 -1.16 7.51
C CYS A 43 -5.50 -0.96 8.42
N LYS A 44 -5.09 -2.03 9.13
CA LYS A 44 -3.92 -1.99 10.01
C LYS A 44 -2.64 -1.56 9.27
N VAL A 45 -2.37 -2.13 8.09
CA VAL A 45 -1.17 -1.80 7.31
C VAL A 45 -1.21 -0.36 6.80
N ILE A 46 -2.37 0.16 6.39
CA ILE A 46 -2.52 1.55 5.97
C ILE A 46 -2.22 2.49 7.15
N GLU A 47 -2.85 2.28 8.31
CA GLU A 47 -2.62 3.08 9.51
C GLU A 47 -1.15 3.05 9.94
N GLU A 48 -0.55 1.86 10.00
CA GLU A 48 0.86 1.73 10.34
C GLU A 48 1.77 2.39 9.32
N SER A 49 1.45 2.32 8.03
CA SER A 49 2.23 2.94 6.95
C SER A 49 2.25 4.46 7.08
N LEU A 50 1.08 5.06 7.30
CA LEU A 50 0.91 6.50 7.53
C LEU A 50 1.66 6.94 8.79
N ARG A 51 1.46 6.21 9.90
CA ARG A 51 2.10 6.50 11.19
C ARG A 51 3.63 6.43 11.12
N ARG A 52 4.18 5.37 10.52
CA ARG A 52 5.64 5.16 10.42
C ARG A 52 6.32 6.24 9.58
N ARG A 53 5.66 6.72 8.53
CA ARG A 53 6.19 7.76 7.62
C ARG A 53 5.88 9.18 8.09
N GLY A 54 4.93 9.33 9.02
CA GLY A 54 4.48 10.63 9.49
C GLY A 54 3.82 11.46 8.40
N THR A 55 2.93 10.82 7.62
CA THR A 55 2.11 11.47 6.59
C THR A 55 0.65 11.08 6.76
N ASP A 56 -0.23 11.92 6.26
CA ASP A 56 -1.68 11.79 6.19
C ASP A 56 -2.19 11.05 4.95
N ARG A 57 -1.35 10.90 3.90
CA ARG A 57 -1.74 10.25 2.64
C ARG A 57 -0.68 9.31 2.07
N ILE A 58 -1.16 8.29 1.38
CA ILE A 58 -0.41 7.38 0.49
C ILE A 58 -0.81 7.73 -0.94
N ASP A 59 0.18 7.86 -1.83
CA ASP A 59 -0.09 8.25 -3.21
C ASP A 59 -0.62 7.03 -4.00
N PRO A 60 0.19 6.01 -4.35
CA PRO A 60 -0.34 4.71 -4.71
C PRO A 60 -0.19 3.68 -3.58
N LEU A 61 -1.30 3.06 -3.20
CA LEU A 61 -1.33 1.84 -2.41
C LEU A 61 -1.40 0.63 -3.35
N TYR A 62 -0.49 -0.33 -3.19
CA TYR A 62 -0.50 -1.56 -3.98
C TYR A 62 -0.88 -2.79 -3.15
N GLN A 63 -1.74 -3.66 -3.71
CA GLN A 63 -1.77 -5.04 -3.27
C GLN A 63 -0.53 -5.76 -3.82
N HIS A 64 0.28 -6.33 -2.94
CA HIS A 64 1.61 -6.85 -3.30
C HIS A 64 1.53 -8.17 -4.08
N ARG A 65 0.58 -9.02 -3.72
CA ARG A 65 0.19 -10.25 -4.42
C ARG A 65 -1.31 -10.44 -4.26
N ILE A 66 -1.93 -11.03 -5.27
CA ILE A 66 -3.33 -11.47 -5.17
C ILE A 66 -3.40 -12.54 -4.08
N ASP A 67 -4.29 -12.30 -3.13
CA ASP A 67 -4.66 -13.29 -2.13
C ASP A 67 -5.78 -14.17 -2.70
N PRO A 68 -5.56 -15.49 -2.87
CA PRO A 68 -6.58 -16.37 -3.44
C PRO A 68 -7.79 -16.55 -2.52
N ASP A 69 -7.65 -16.28 -1.22
CA ASP A 69 -8.69 -16.51 -0.23
C ASP A 69 -9.65 -15.31 -0.08
N ILE A 70 -9.27 -14.13 -0.61
CA ILE A 70 -10.04 -12.89 -0.48
C ILE A 70 -10.39 -12.34 -1.88
N PRO A 71 -11.68 -12.21 -2.22
CA PRO A 71 -12.10 -11.64 -3.49
C PRO A 71 -11.56 -10.22 -3.69
N ILE A 72 -11.21 -9.88 -4.94
CA ILE A 72 -10.65 -8.56 -5.25
C ILE A 72 -11.63 -7.42 -5.00
N GLU A 73 -12.94 -7.70 -5.08
CA GLU A 73 -14.02 -6.78 -4.79
C GLU A 73 -14.05 -6.40 -3.30
N GLU A 74 -13.76 -7.36 -2.41
CA GLU A 74 -13.67 -7.11 -0.97
C GLU A 74 -12.47 -6.23 -0.65
N VAL A 75 -11.30 -6.54 -1.25
CA VAL A 75 -10.09 -5.73 -1.14
C VAL A 75 -10.33 -4.31 -1.65
N ALA A 76 -10.88 -4.17 -2.86
CA ALA A 76 -11.16 -2.87 -3.45
C ALA A 76 -12.21 -2.09 -2.64
N GLY A 77 -13.21 -2.79 -2.08
CA GLY A 77 -14.21 -2.23 -1.18
C GLY A 77 -13.57 -1.63 0.06
N THR A 78 -12.67 -2.35 0.72
CA THR A 78 -11.92 -1.84 1.88
C THR A 78 -11.09 -0.61 1.50
N VAL A 79 -10.31 -0.67 0.41
CA VAL A 79 -9.46 0.46 0.00
C VAL A 79 -10.28 1.70 -0.39
N LYS A 80 -11.48 1.51 -0.95
CA LYS A 80 -12.37 2.61 -1.35
C LYS A 80 -12.72 3.54 -0.20
N GLU A 81 -12.90 3.02 1.01
CA GLU A 81 -13.19 3.85 2.20
C GLU A 81 -12.02 4.79 2.51
N TRP A 82 -10.78 4.29 2.45
CA TRP A 82 -9.57 5.08 2.63
C TRP A 82 -9.33 6.09 1.51
N THR A 83 -9.75 5.77 0.28
CA THR A 83 -9.75 6.72 -0.84
C THR A 83 -10.78 7.82 -0.65
N ALA A 84 -11.97 7.50 -0.14
CA ALA A 84 -12.99 8.51 0.17
C ALA A 84 -12.53 9.48 1.28
N GLU A 85 -11.72 9.01 2.23
CA GLU A 85 -11.09 9.84 3.25
C GLU A 85 -9.87 10.64 2.75
N GLY A 86 -9.43 10.45 1.50
CA GLY A 86 -8.25 11.11 0.93
C GLY A 86 -6.90 10.56 1.43
N LYS A 87 -6.92 9.49 2.22
CA LYS A 87 -5.72 8.86 2.78
C LYS A 87 -5.01 7.94 1.79
N VAL A 88 -5.70 7.46 0.76
CA VAL A 88 -5.13 6.68 -0.36
C VAL A 88 -5.58 7.31 -1.68
N LEU A 89 -4.66 7.91 -2.45
CA LEU A 89 -5.02 8.62 -3.67
C LEU A 89 -5.27 7.67 -4.85
N HIS A 90 -4.51 6.59 -4.93
CA HIS A 90 -4.59 5.60 -6.00
C HIS A 90 -4.45 4.18 -5.44
N PHE A 91 -5.22 3.25 -6.00
CA PHE A 91 -5.08 1.82 -5.73
C PHE A 91 -4.57 1.09 -6.97
N GLY A 92 -3.58 0.22 -6.78
CA GLY A 92 -3.01 -0.59 -7.85
C GLY A 92 -2.72 -2.02 -7.40
N LEU A 93 -2.42 -2.87 -8.36
CA LEU A 93 -2.04 -4.26 -8.11
C LEU A 93 -0.62 -4.50 -8.63
N SER A 94 0.17 -5.24 -7.87
CA SER A 94 1.48 -5.70 -8.29
C SER A 94 1.40 -7.14 -8.81
N GLU A 95 2.19 -7.46 -9.85
CA GLU A 95 2.31 -8.80 -10.44
C GLU A 95 1.00 -9.47 -10.84
N VAL A 96 0.14 -8.70 -11.51
CA VAL A 96 -1.08 -9.23 -12.13
C VAL A 96 -0.79 -9.56 -13.59
N GLY A 97 -0.84 -10.85 -13.94
CA GLY A 97 -0.82 -11.27 -15.34
C GLY A 97 -1.98 -10.65 -16.13
N SER A 98 -1.77 -10.28 -17.38
CA SER A 98 -2.72 -9.51 -18.23
C SER A 98 -4.17 -10.01 -18.20
N SER A 99 -4.37 -11.32 -18.07
CA SER A 99 -5.69 -11.97 -17.93
C SER A 99 -6.56 -11.46 -16.76
N ARG A 100 -5.95 -10.86 -15.73
CA ARG A 100 -6.62 -10.44 -14.49
C ARG A 100 -6.69 -8.91 -14.31
N ALA A 101 -6.04 -8.14 -15.18
CA ALA A 101 -5.92 -6.68 -15.06
C ALA A 101 -6.93 -5.89 -15.91
N SER A 102 -7.83 -6.58 -16.64
CA SER A 102 -8.75 -5.96 -17.59
C SER A 102 -9.89 -5.21 -16.88
N GLY A 103 -9.60 -4.01 -16.36
CA GLY A 103 -10.62 -3.16 -15.75
C GLY A 103 -10.21 -1.76 -15.28
N HIS A 104 -8.91 -1.41 -15.15
CA HIS A 104 -8.51 -0.15 -14.52
C HIS A 104 -7.59 0.70 -15.42
N GLY A 105 -8.21 1.60 -16.20
CA GLY A 105 -7.50 2.55 -17.06
C GLY A 105 -6.94 3.75 -16.30
N GLY A 106 -5.65 4.03 -16.51
CA GLY A 106 -5.03 5.32 -16.17
C GLY A 106 -3.93 5.29 -15.11
N ALA A 107 -2.88 4.49 -15.27
CA ALA A 107 -1.72 4.55 -14.38
C ALA A 107 -0.68 5.58 -14.89
N LYS A 108 -0.51 6.68 -14.15
CA LYS A 108 0.69 7.54 -14.28
C LYS A 108 1.89 6.76 -13.75
N ARG A 109 3.07 6.95 -14.38
CA ARG A 109 4.33 6.27 -14.03
C ARG A 109 4.63 6.41 -12.53
N VAL A 110 4.68 5.31 -11.82
CA VAL A 110 5.07 5.23 -10.40
C VAL A 110 6.55 4.88 -10.33
N PHE A 111 7.35 5.74 -9.68
CA PHE A 111 8.71 5.40 -9.28
C PHE A 111 8.65 4.69 -7.92
N LEU A 112 8.88 3.38 -7.94
CA LEU A 112 9.08 2.57 -6.73
C LEU A 112 10.48 2.88 -6.18
N LEU A 113 10.54 3.61 -5.06
CA LEU A 113 11.72 3.60 -4.20
C LEU A 113 11.55 2.41 -3.24
N GLU A 114 12.03 1.24 -3.67
CA GLU A 114 12.41 0.20 -2.72
C GLU A 114 13.73 0.63 -2.03
N PRO A 115 13.95 0.28 -0.76
CA PRO A 115 15.21 0.58 -0.06
C PRO A 115 16.42 -0.06 -0.74
#